data_AF-A0A8K0DDH3-F1
#
_entry.id   AF-A0A8K0DDH3-F1
#
_cell.length_a   1.000
_cell.length_b   1.000
_cell.length_c   1.000
_cell.angle_alpha   90.00
_cell.angle_beta   90.00
_cell.angle_gamma   90.00
#
_symmetry.space_group_name_H-M   'P 1'
#
loop_
_entity.id
_entity.type
_entity.pdbx_description
1 polymer ?
#
loop_
_entity_poly.entity_id
_entity_poly.type
_entity_poly.pdbx_seq_one_letter_code
_entity_poly.pdbx_strand_id
1 'polypeptide(L)'
;MVYTLPKKVEIIFIYGAENRIALSSATVFNARHHGQNVSHKYVCELISKFDETGSVAITKRAEPRILDDDLGQFASTVMEICPEPLRKVHKLHTFFLYKMQIVQKLTKNDYDR
;
A
#
# COMPACT_ATOMS: atom_id res chain seq x y z
N MET A 1 14.10 -9.56 14.80
CA MET A 1 13.06 -10.50 14.34
C MET A 1 11.94 -9.70 13.69
N VAL A 2 11.43 -10.10 12.53
CA VAL A 2 10.34 -9.38 11.84
C VAL A 2 9.04 -10.16 12.06
N TYR A 3 8.08 -9.57 12.78
CA TYR A 3 6.76 -10.16 12.95
C TYR A 3 5.96 -10.06 11.65
N THR A 4 5.26 -11.13 11.32
CA THR A 4 4.31 -11.14 10.19
C THR A 4 3.14 -10.21 10.50
N LEU A 5 2.51 -9.66 9.46
CA LEU A 5 1.33 -8.80 9.60
C LEU A 5 0.25 -9.38 10.54
N PRO A 6 -0.19 -10.66 10.40
CA PRO A 6 -1.21 -11.22 11.28
C PRO A 6 -0.80 -11.21 12.75
N LYS A 7 0.47 -11.48 13.06
CA LYS A 7 0.97 -11.47 14.45
C LYS A 7 0.96 -10.08 15.05
N LYS A 8 1.28 -9.05 14.26
CA LYS A 8 1.19 -7.67 14.73
C LYS A 8 -0.25 -7.24 15.01
N VAL A 9 -1.18 -7.67 14.17
CA VAL A 9 -2.62 -7.42 14.37
C VAL A 9 -3.10 -8.12 15.65
N GLU A 10 -2.68 -9.37 15.87
CA GLU A 10 -2.98 -10.11 17.10
C GLU A 10 -2.48 -9.37 18.36
N ILE A 11 -1.25 -8.82 18.32
CA ILE A 11 -0.69 -8.04 19.44
C ILE A 11 -1.59 -6.82 19.77
N ILE A 12 -2.12 -6.13 18.76
CA ILE A 12 -3.03 -4.98 18.96
C ILE A 12 -4.35 -5.42 19.60
N PHE A 13 -4.91 -6.56 19.17
CA PHE A 13 -6.12 -7.10 19.78
C PHE A 13 -5.92 -7.51 21.23
N ILE A 14 -4.81 -8.19 21.54
CA ILE A 14 -4.45 -8.55 22.93
C ILE A 14 -4.29 -7.27 23.75
N TYR A 15 -3.65 -6.23 23.22
CA TYR A 15 -3.53 -4.95 23.90
C TYR A 15 -4.87 -4.29 24.22
N GLY A 16 -5.82 -4.36 23.28
CA GLY A 16 -7.19 -3.89 23.51
C GLY A 16 -7.92 -4.69 24.61
N ALA A 17 -7.70 -6.01 24.68
CA ALA A 17 -8.32 -6.88 25.68
C ALA A 17 -7.71 -6.73 27.08
N GLU A 18 -6.41 -6.47 27.17
CA GLU A 18 -5.62 -6.37 28.41
C GLU A 18 -5.63 -4.95 29.02
N ASN A 19 -6.75 -4.23 28.90
CA ASN A 19 -6.91 -2.86 29.41
C ASN A 19 -5.81 -1.89 28.96
N ARG A 20 -5.22 -2.10 27.77
CA ARG A 20 -4.16 -1.24 27.21
C ARG A 20 -2.85 -1.26 28.02
N ILE A 21 -2.54 -2.38 28.67
CA ILE A 21 -1.27 -2.57 29.39
C ILE A 21 -0.29 -3.35 28.52
N ALA A 22 0.76 -2.69 28.03
CA ALA A 22 1.75 -3.27 27.12
C ALA A 22 2.51 -4.48 27.73
N LEU A 23 2.78 -4.44 29.04
CA LEU A 23 3.49 -5.51 29.74
C LEU A 23 2.65 -6.77 29.89
N SER A 24 1.36 -6.63 30.23
CA SER A 24 0.42 -7.76 30.26
C SER A 24 0.28 -8.37 28.88
N SER A 25 0.10 -7.51 27.87
CA SER A 25 -0.07 -7.93 26.47
C SER A 25 1.11 -8.74 25.94
N ALA A 26 2.34 -8.31 26.24
CA ALA A 26 3.54 -9.04 25.86
C ALA A 26 3.62 -10.40 26.55
N THR A 27 3.30 -10.47 27.85
CA THR A 27 3.29 -11.72 28.61
C THR A 27 2.27 -12.71 28.04
N VAL A 28 1.05 -12.25 27.74
CA VAL A 28 -0.01 -13.06 27.15
C VAL A 28 0.36 -13.54 25.75
N PHE A 29 0.93 -12.67 24.91
CA PHE A 29 1.38 -13.05 23.58
C PHE A 29 2.51 -14.09 23.64
N ASN A 30 3.49 -13.90 24.54
CA ASN A 30 4.62 -14.81 24.70
C ASN A 30 4.21 -16.17 25.27
N ALA A 31 3.18 -16.21 26.12
CA ALA A 31 2.59 -17.45 26.60
C ALA A 31 1.89 -18.25 25.48
N ARG A 32 1.30 -17.55 24.49
CA ARG A 32 0.61 -18.17 23.35
C ARG A 32 1.57 -18.62 22.24
N HIS A 33 2.69 -17.92 22.05
CA HIS A 33 3.64 -18.17 20.96
C HIS A 33 5.03 -18.51 21.50
N HIS A 34 5.25 -19.77 21.85
CA HIS A 34 6.57 -20.25 22.25
C HIS A 34 7.58 -20.06 21.10
N GLY A 35 8.67 -19.32 21.37
CA GLY A 35 9.76 -19.07 20.43
C GLY A 35 9.64 -17.75 19.65
N GLN A 36 8.59 -16.95 19.88
CA GLN A 36 8.40 -15.65 19.24
C GLN A 36 8.16 -14.54 20.25
N ASN A 37 9.16 -14.33 21.11
CA ASN A 37 9.02 -13.44 22.26
C ASN A 37 9.01 -11.97 21.85
N VAL A 38 7.90 -11.30 22.15
CA VAL A 38 7.70 -9.87 22.00
C VAL A 38 8.12 -9.15 23.28
N SER A 39 8.85 -8.05 23.15
CA SER A 39 9.13 -7.14 24.26
C SER A 39 8.00 -6.13 24.44
N HIS A 40 7.73 -5.71 25.68
CA HIS A 40 6.72 -4.67 25.95
C HIS A 40 7.03 -3.36 25.21
N LYS A 41 8.31 -3.02 25.04
CA LYS A 41 8.76 -1.84 24.29
C LYS A 41 8.29 -1.90 22.83
N TYR A 42 8.41 -3.07 22.20
CA TYR A 42 7.92 -3.28 20.83
C TYR A 42 6.40 -3.10 20.74
N VAL A 43 5.66 -3.57 21.75
CA VAL A 43 4.20 -3.38 21.81
C VAL A 43 3.87 -1.89 21.84
N CYS A 44 4.54 -1.09 22.69
CA CYS A 44 4.35 0.36 22.71
C CYS A 44 4.65 1.01 21.36
N GLU A 45 5.79 0.71 20.75
CA GLU A 45 6.17 1.26 19.43
C GLU A 45 5.14 0.90 18.35
N LEU A 46 4.63 -0.33 18.38
CA LEU A 46 3.62 -0.80 17.44
C LEU A 46 2.30 -0.04 17.59
N ILE A 47 1.88 0.21 18.83
CA ILE A 47 0.64 0.93 19.14
C ILE A 47 0.77 2.41 18.80
N SER A 48 1.88 3.07 19.18
CA SER A 48 2.12 4.46 18.80
C SER A 48 2.06 4.64 17.29
N LYS A 49 2.70 3.75 16.53
CA LYS A 49 2.60 3.76 15.07
C LYS A 49 1.16 3.54 14.58
N PHE A 50 0.44 2.61 15.20
CA PHE A 50 -0.95 2.31 14.82
C PHE A 50 -1.88 3.49 15.11
N ASP A 51 -1.72 4.18 16.24
CA ASP A 51 -2.51 5.36 16.59
C ASP A 51 -2.20 6.53 15.64
N GLU A 52 -0.94 6.69 15.22
CA GLU A 52 -0.52 7.74 14.27
C GLU A 52 -1.01 7.50 12.84
N THR A 53 -0.93 6.26 12.34
CA THR A 53 -1.14 5.95 10.91
C THR A 53 -2.36 5.09 10.61
N GLY A 54 -2.99 4.50 11.63
CA GLY A 54 -4.04 3.48 11.48
C GLY A 54 -3.56 2.17 10.84
N SER A 55 -2.25 2.00 10.61
CA SER A 55 -1.71 0.90 9.82
C SER A 55 -0.56 0.16 10.52
N VAL A 56 -0.65 -1.16 10.46
CA VAL A 56 0.32 -2.10 11.04
C VAL A 56 1.36 -2.56 9.99
N ALA A 57 1.12 -2.22 8.73
CA ALA A 57 1.96 -2.63 7.61
C ALA A 57 3.33 -1.93 7.63
N ILE A 58 4.36 -2.64 7.18
CA ILE A 58 5.66 -2.03 6.90
C ILE A 58 5.56 -1.48 5.47
N THR A 59 5.25 -0.20 5.33
CA THR A 59 5.42 0.50 4.07
C THR A 59 6.91 0.54 3.78
N LYS A 60 7.38 -0.21 2.79
CA LYS A 60 8.77 -0.06 2.32
C LYS A 60 8.90 1.39 1.84
N ARG A 61 9.92 2.10 2.32
CA ARG A 61 10.22 3.46 1.86
C ARG A 61 10.34 3.41 0.34
N ALA A 62 9.46 4.12 -0.35
CA ALA A 62 9.51 4.30 -1.79
C ALA A 62 10.34 5.54 -2.14
N GLU A 63 11.41 5.81 -1.39
CA GLU A 63 12.29 6.93 -1.69
C GLU A 63 13.27 6.48 -2.78
N PRO A 64 13.36 7.20 -3.91
CA PRO A 64 14.56 7.16 -4.72
C PRO A 64 15.72 7.58 -3.81
N ARG A 65 16.79 6.78 -3.75
CA ARG A 65 18.05 7.24 -3.20
C ARG A 65 18.53 8.38 -4.10
N ILE A 66 18.27 9.62 -3.73
CA ILE A 66 18.91 10.77 -4.35
C ILE A 66 20.37 10.67 -3.88
N LEU A 67 21.23 10.21 -4.79
CA LEU A 67 22.66 10.42 -4.68
C LEU A 67 22.87 11.90 -4.94
N ASP A 68 23.15 12.66 -3.88
CA ASP A 68 23.72 14.00 -4.02
C ASP A 68 25.15 13.84 -4.55
N ASP A 69 25.28 13.76 -5.88
CA ASP A 69 26.47 14.23 -6.55
C ASP A 69 26.13 15.61 -7.09
N ASP A 70 26.66 16.64 -6.41
CA ASP A 70 26.73 18.01 -6.89
C ASP A 70 27.25 18.04 -8.34
N LEU A 71 26.36 18.20 -9.33
CA LEU A 71 26.54 19.04 -10.52
C LEU A 71 25.39 18.85 -11.51
N GLY A 72 24.83 19.97 -11.96
CA GLY A 72 24.30 20.06 -13.32
C GLY A 72 22.78 20.12 -13.45
N GLN A 73 22.22 21.29 -13.15
CA GLN A 73 21.16 21.83 -14.00
C GLN A 73 21.66 21.86 -15.44
N PHE A 74 21.22 20.97 -16.32
CA PHE A 74 21.00 21.29 -17.73
C PHE A 74 19.91 20.38 -18.31
N ALA A 75 18.99 21.05 -18.99
CA ALA A 75 17.78 20.50 -19.54
C ALA A 75 18.03 19.54 -20.72
N SER A 76 17.11 18.58 -20.83
CA SER A 76 16.42 18.13 -22.04
C SER A 76 17.22 17.65 -23.28
N THR A 77 16.75 16.50 -23.78
CA THR A 77 16.87 15.97 -25.16
C THR A 77 18.27 15.45 -25.51
N VAL A 78 18.51 14.18 -25.84
CA VAL A 78 18.12 13.41 -27.05
C VAL A 78 18.27 11.90 -26.69
N MET A 79 17.25 11.03 -26.85
CA MET A 79 17.16 9.93 -27.86
C MET A 79 18.49 9.13 -28.01
N GLU A 80 18.62 7.81 -27.77
CA GLU A 80 17.97 6.68 -28.44
C GLU A 80 18.22 5.32 -27.73
N ILE A 81 17.14 4.53 -27.55
CA ILE A 81 16.96 3.07 -27.84
C ILE A 81 17.77 2.06 -26.97
N CYS A 82 17.15 1.20 -26.14
CA CYS A 82 16.28 0.08 -26.52
C CYS A 82 15.29 -0.32 -25.39
N PRO A 83 14.20 -1.06 -25.69
CA PRO A 83 12.89 -0.90 -25.06
C PRO A 83 12.53 -1.98 -24.03
N GLU A 84 11.50 -1.66 -23.24
CA GLU A 84 10.69 -2.47 -22.33
C GLU A 84 11.00 -2.34 -20.82
N PRO A 85 9.98 -2.23 -19.93
CA PRO A 85 8.54 -2.29 -20.15
C PRO A 85 7.81 -1.02 -19.64
N LEU A 86 7.47 -0.08 -20.54
CA LEU A 86 6.39 0.91 -20.32
C LEU A 86 5.00 0.26 -20.48
N ARG A 87 4.78 -0.89 -19.84
CA ARG A 87 3.56 -1.69 -19.97
C ARG A 87 2.82 -1.91 -18.66
N LYS A 88 2.87 -0.98 -17.71
CA LYS A 88 1.94 -1.02 -16.55
C LYS A 88 1.39 0.33 -16.06
N VAL A 89 1.67 1.45 -16.74
CA VAL A 89 1.18 2.77 -16.25
C VAL A 89 0.02 3.33 -17.11
N HIS A 90 -0.29 2.75 -18.26
CA HIS A 90 -1.37 3.24 -19.15
C HIS A 90 -2.59 2.30 -19.20
N LYS A 91 -2.98 1.74 -18.05
CA LYS A 91 -4.22 0.93 -17.94
C LYS A 91 -5.27 1.52 -17.00
N LEU A 92 -5.03 2.66 -16.36
CA LEU A 92 -6.01 3.28 -15.45
C LEU A 92 -6.76 4.49 -16.05
N HIS A 93 -6.39 5.00 -17.23
CA HIS A 93 -7.03 6.22 -17.75
C HIS A 93 -7.30 6.24 -19.27
N THR A 94 -7.30 5.09 -19.95
CA THR A 94 -7.45 5.05 -21.42
C THR A 94 -8.14 3.79 -21.96
N PHE A 95 -9.15 3.30 -21.25
CA PHE A 95 -10.16 2.37 -21.77
C PHE A 95 -11.48 2.88 -21.18
N PHE A 96 -12.22 3.78 -21.82
CA PHE A 96 -13.34 3.44 -22.71
C PHE A 96 -13.85 4.70 -23.43
N LEU A 97 -13.06 5.29 -24.35
CA LEU A 97 -13.56 6.43 -25.13
C LEU A 97 -13.34 6.32 -26.63
N TYR A 98 -12.94 5.15 -27.14
CA TYR A 98 -12.91 4.91 -28.58
C TYR A 98 -13.34 3.49 -28.94
N LYS A 99 -14.41 3.43 -29.73
CA LYS A 99 -15.06 2.29 -30.41
C LYS A 99 -16.23 1.62 -29.69
N MET A 100 -17.41 2.19 -29.91
CA MET A 100 -18.45 1.54 -30.73
C MET A 100 -19.31 2.63 -31.38
N GLN A 101 -18.88 3.12 -32.54
CA GLN A 101 -19.82 3.56 -33.56
C GLN A 101 -20.52 2.28 -34.04
N ILE A 102 -21.71 2.00 -33.51
CA ILE A 102 -22.68 1.14 -34.19
C ILE A 102 -23.74 2.07 -34.75
N VAL A 103 -23.62 2.32 -36.05
CA VAL A 103 -24.63 2.95 -36.88
C VAL A 103 -25.84 2.03 -36.90
N GLN A 104 -26.96 2.45 -36.31
CA GLN A 104 -28.28 2.03 -36.75
C GLN A 104 -29.03 3.26 -37.24
N LYS A 105 -29.11 3.37 -38.57
CA LYS A 105 -30.07 4.24 -39.25
C LYS A 105 -31.48 3.73 -38.93
N LEU A 106 -32.20 4.42 -38.06
CA LEU A 106 -33.66 4.34 -38.02
C LEU A 106 -34.19 5.62 -38.66
N THR A 107 -34.53 5.53 -39.95
CA THR A 107 -35.32 6.55 -40.64
C THR A 107 -36.80 6.21 -40.55
N LYS A 108 -37.57 7.26 -40.23
CA LYS A 108 -39.00 7.51 -40.46
C LYS A 108 -40.03 6.58 -39.81
N ASN A 109 -40.74 7.17 -38.85
CA ASN A 109 -42.21 7.11 -38.76
C ASN A 109 -42.84 5.93 -38.00
N ASP A 110 -42.65 5.87 -36.68
CA ASP A 110 -43.48 5.05 -35.77
C ASP A 110 -43.83 5.83 -34.49
N TYR A 111 -44.56 6.94 -34.65
CA TYR A 111 -45.40 7.48 -33.59
C TYR A 111 -46.85 7.19 -33.99
N ASP A 112 -47.29 5.97 -33.74
CA ASP A 112 -48.69 5.60 -33.73
C ASP A 112 -48.99 4.82 -32.45
N ARG A 113 -49.08 5.56 -31.33
CA ARG A 113 -50.09 5.36 -30.26
C ARG A 113 -49.99 6.39 -29.14
#